data_AF-A0A059LB60-F1
#
_entry.id   AF-A0A059LB60-F1
#
_cell.length_a   1.000
_cell.length_b   1.000
_cell.length_c   1.000
_cell.angle_alpha   90.00
_cell.angle_beta   90.00
_cell.angle_gamma   90.00
#
_symmetry.space_group_name_H-M   'P 1'
#
loop_
_entity.id
_entity.type
_entity.pdbx_description
1 polymer ?
#
loop_
_entity_poly.entity_id
_entity_poly.type
_entity_poly.pdbx_seq_one_letter_code
_entity_poly.pdbx_strand_id
1 'polypeptide(L)'
;SGDSLEQCTEVPAGDYPYTGQPIQVTLCGQALYGIYVGSRLVGFAPLAFTSALLAASGGQVYHVSVEPGPLPPSPPSSPESPGQSSPESPDSPLPPDEVVELRYGGRTVGSATSTTAPVIVDDGGGPQAVGTVDLADYPYTGFAYEIQRNGQTLVSIYVGQRPVGFVPRIDVPGFSAVAGGETYRLTVPPLAPQPPLPPNSIVQLQYNGRTVGTTSDGQVPVIMIGDMG
;
A
#
# COMPACT_ATOMS: atom_id res chain seq x y z
N SER A 1 -10.05 24.79 -0.11
CA SER A 1 -11.04 24.32 0.88
C SER A 1 -10.50 23.02 1.41
N GLY A 2 -9.88 23.01 2.58
CA GLY A 2 -9.14 21.85 3.07
C GLY A 2 -10.04 21.03 3.98
N ASP A 3 -10.33 19.79 3.57
CA ASP A 3 -10.98 18.81 4.44
C ASP A 3 -10.16 18.67 5.74
N SER A 4 -10.81 18.90 6.88
CA SER A 4 -10.18 18.70 8.19
C SER A 4 -10.42 17.27 8.65
N LEU A 5 -9.35 16.58 9.04
CA LEU A 5 -9.47 15.30 9.74
C LEU A 5 -9.56 15.54 11.23
N GLU A 6 -10.50 14.87 11.88
CA GLU A 6 -10.66 14.91 13.33
C GLU A 6 -10.92 13.52 13.91
N GLN A 7 -10.54 13.32 15.17
CA GLN A 7 -10.86 12.11 15.92
C GLN A 7 -12.28 12.23 16.49
N CYS A 8 -13.15 11.27 16.16
CA CYS A 8 -14.53 11.26 16.65
C CYS A 8 -14.73 10.37 17.87
N THR A 9 -14.01 9.26 17.94
CA THR A 9 -14.06 8.33 19.06
C THR A 9 -12.76 7.54 19.11
N GLU A 10 -12.60 6.75 20.16
CA GLU A 10 -11.64 5.66 20.23
C GLU A 10 -12.40 4.33 20.28
N VAL A 11 -11.77 3.27 19.79
CA VAL A 11 -12.31 1.91 19.86
C VAL A 11 -11.25 0.91 20.34
N PRO A 12 -11.63 -0.16 21.04
CA PRO A 12 -10.66 -1.13 21.53
C PRO A 12 -10.01 -1.85 20.36
N ALA A 13 -8.69 -1.82 20.26
CA ALA A 13 -7.98 -2.55 19.20
C ALA A 13 -8.24 -4.07 19.28
N GLY A 14 -8.52 -4.58 20.48
CA GLY A 14 -8.86 -5.98 20.72
C GLY A 14 -10.16 -6.44 20.06
N ASP A 15 -11.08 -5.51 19.74
CA ASP A 15 -12.32 -5.83 19.01
C ASP A 15 -12.06 -6.07 17.51
N TYR A 16 -10.85 -5.75 17.04
CA TYR A 16 -10.42 -5.84 15.65
C TYR A 16 -9.17 -6.72 15.53
N PRO A 17 -9.31 -8.04 15.74
CA PRO A 17 -8.17 -8.95 15.71
C PRO A 17 -7.48 -8.95 14.35
N TYR A 18 -6.17 -9.18 14.35
CA TYR A 18 -5.40 -9.35 13.12
C TYR A 18 -5.91 -10.58 12.35
N THR A 19 -6.44 -10.35 11.15
CA THR A 19 -6.88 -11.41 10.23
C THR A 19 -5.96 -11.56 9.01
N GLY A 20 -4.98 -10.66 8.86
CA GLY A 20 -4.19 -10.54 7.63
C GLY A 20 -4.98 -10.00 6.43
N GLN A 21 -6.20 -9.50 6.64
CA GLN A 21 -7.03 -8.86 5.63
C GLN A 21 -7.37 -7.42 6.06
N PRO A 22 -7.60 -6.50 5.11
CA PRO A 22 -8.09 -5.16 5.43
C PRO A 22 -9.38 -5.22 6.25
N ILE A 23 -9.48 -4.37 7.28
CA ILE A 23 -10.70 -4.20 8.05
C ILE A 23 -11.46 -3.01 7.50
N GLN A 24 -12.72 -3.22 7.15
CA GLN A 24 -13.66 -2.16 6.76
C GLN A 24 -14.81 -2.12 7.75
N VAL A 25 -15.11 -0.94 8.27
CA VAL A 25 -16.14 -0.72 9.31
C VAL A 25 -16.91 0.56 9.03
N THR A 26 -18.11 0.66 9.60
CA THR A 26 -18.83 1.92 9.70
C THR A 26 -18.74 2.42 11.13
N LEU A 27 -18.01 3.51 11.35
CA LEU A 27 -17.86 4.16 12.65
C LEU A 27 -18.11 5.65 12.47
N CYS A 28 -18.74 6.29 13.46
CA CYS A 28 -19.11 7.70 13.40
C CYS A 28 -19.93 8.07 12.13
N GLY A 29 -20.72 7.12 11.62
CA GLY A 29 -21.53 7.30 10.41
C GLY A 29 -20.75 7.32 9.09
N GLN A 30 -19.44 7.06 9.10
CA GLN A 30 -18.59 7.01 7.91
C GLN A 30 -18.02 5.61 7.68
N ALA A 31 -17.84 5.24 6.40
CA ALA A 31 -17.11 4.03 6.03
C ALA A 31 -15.61 4.28 6.18
N LEU A 32 -14.96 3.53 7.07
CA LEU A 32 -13.56 3.68 7.43
C LEU A 32 -12.81 2.36 7.25
N TYR A 33 -11.51 2.49 7.05
CA TYR A 33 -10.58 1.38 6.91
C TYR A 33 -9.62 1.35 8.08
N GLY A 34 -9.33 0.16 8.59
CA GLY A 34 -8.25 -0.04 9.55
C GLY A 34 -6.93 0.38 8.93
N ILE A 35 -6.14 1.18 9.65
CA ILE A 35 -4.80 1.59 9.23
C ILE A 35 -3.75 0.98 10.15
N TYR A 36 -2.67 0.51 9.55
CA TYR A 36 -1.66 -0.33 10.19
C TYR A 36 -0.25 0.24 10.03
N VAL A 37 0.58 0.00 11.03
CA VAL A 37 2.04 0.06 10.93
C VAL A 37 2.57 -1.36 11.08
N GLY A 38 3.07 -1.94 9.99
CA GLY A 38 3.31 -3.39 9.93
C GLY A 38 2.02 -4.14 10.20
N SER A 39 2.01 -5.03 11.19
CA SER A 39 0.82 -5.80 11.60
C SER A 39 -0.01 -5.13 12.70
N ARG A 40 0.44 -4.01 13.28
CA ARG A 40 -0.25 -3.35 14.39
C ARG A 40 -1.30 -2.37 13.85
N LEU A 41 -2.55 -2.55 14.25
CA LEU A 41 -3.62 -1.58 14.01
C LEU A 41 -3.32 -0.30 14.83
N VAL A 42 -3.32 0.84 14.16
CA VAL A 42 -3.01 2.15 14.76
C VAL A 42 -4.15 3.16 14.67
N GLY A 43 -5.24 2.82 13.98
CA GLY A 43 -6.42 3.68 13.85
C GLY A 43 -7.40 3.19 12.80
N PHE A 44 -8.47 3.98 12.62
CA PHE A 44 -9.37 3.90 11.48
C PHE A 44 -9.40 5.25 10.76
N ALA A 45 -9.43 5.25 9.43
CA ALA A 45 -9.50 6.47 8.65
C ALA A 45 -10.27 6.29 7.33
N PRO A 46 -10.79 7.36 6.72
CA PRO A 46 -11.41 7.28 5.40
C PRO A 46 -10.33 6.97 4.37
N LEU A 47 -10.64 6.08 3.42
CA LEU A 47 -9.66 5.56 2.45
C LEU A 47 -8.89 6.67 1.72
N ALA A 48 -9.59 7.74 1.33
CA ALA A 48 -9.05 8.89 0.60
C ALA A 48 -7.92 9.64 1.33
N PHE A 49 -7.80 9.47 2.66
CA PHE A 49 -6.83 10.18 3.48
C PHE A 49 -5.71 9.27 4.00
N THR A 50 -5.77 7.97 3.76
CA THR A 50 -4.81 7.01 4.31
C THR A 50 -3.38 7.27 3.81
N SER A 51 -3.20 7.67 2.55
CA SER A 51 -1.90 8.02 1.95
C SER A 51 -1.29 9.33 2.49
N ALA A 52 -2.10 10.17 3.12
CA ALA A 52 -1.68 11.46 3.69
C ALA A 52 -1.48 11.40 5.22
N LEU A 53 -1.87 10.28 5.85
CA LEU A 53 -1.65 10.03 7.26
C LEU A 53 -0.26 9.45 7.50
N LEU A 54 0.35 9.85 8.62
CA LEU A 54 1.60 9.28 9.11
C LEU A 54 1.42 8.87 10.56
N ALA A 55 2.05 7.78 10.97
CA ALA A 55 2.11 7.38 12.37
C ALA A 55 3.46 7.82 12.95
N ALA A 56 3.46 8.50 14.09
CA ALA A 56 4.68 8.90 14.78
C ALA A 56 4.73 8.27 16.18
N SER A 57 5.89 7.72 16.54
CA SER A 57 6.12 7.13 17.85
C SER A 57 7.60 7.19 18.19
N GLY A 58 7.94 7.67 19.40
CA GLY A 58 9.31 7.67 19.89
C GLY A 58 10.31 8.44 19.01
N GLY A 59 9.85 9.49 18.32
CA GLY A 59 10.67 10.28 17.39
C GLY A 59 10.87 9.65 16.01
N GLN A 60 10.29 8.47 15.74
CA GLN A 60 10.25 7.84 14.43
C GLN A 60 8.90 8.10 13.74
N VAL A 61 8.94 8.21 12.41
CA VAL A 61 7.76 8.36 11.54
C VAL A 61 7.61 7.11 10.70
N TYR A 62 6.39 6.61 10.62
CA TYR A 62 5.99 5.38 9.97
C TYR A 62 4.89 5.67 8.95
N HIS A 63 4.98 5.02 7.79
CA HIS A 63 3.90 5.03 6.82
C HIS A 63 2.79 4.09 7.29
N VAL A 64 1.56 4.57 7.24
CA VAL A 64 0.38 3.73 7.50
C VAL A 64 -0.11 3.09 6.20
N SER A 65 -0.65 1.88 6.31
CA SER A 65 -1.26 1.14 5.21
C SER A 65 -2.63 0.63 5.62
N VAL A 66 -3.55 0.47 4.67
CA VAL A 66 -4.84 -0.21 4.91
C VAL A 66 -4.74 -1.73 4.88
N GLU A 67 -3.63 -2.24 4.33
CA GLU A 67 -3.32 -3.65 4.35
C GLU A 67 -2.37 -3.95 5.50
N PRO A 68 -2.74 -4.85 6.42
CA PRO A 68 -1.85 -5.25 7.48
C PRO A 68 -0.62 -5.95 6.88
N GLY A 69 0.57 -5.49 7.28
CA GLY A 69 1.82 -6.16 6.99
C GLY A 69 1.88 -7.54 7.67
N PRO A 70 2.73 -8.46 7.19
CA PRO A 70 2.86 -9.78 7.79
C PRO A 70 3.23 -9.69 9.27
N LEU A 71 2.72 -10.62 10.07
CA LEU A 71 3.19 -10.78 11.45
C LEU A 71 4.71 -10.98 11.44
N PRO A 72 5.45 -10.37 12.38
CA PRO A 72 6.87 -10.70 12.53
C PRO A 72 6.99 -12.22 12.71
N PRO A 73 7.97 -12.87 12.08
CA PRO A 73 8.14 -14.31 12.20
C PRO A 73 8.30 -14.67 13.67
N SER A 74 7.46 -15.58 14.17
CA SER A 74 7.69 -16.24 15.45
C SER A 74 9.10 -16.85 15.47
N PRO A 75 9.79 -16.91 16.62
CA PRO A 75 11.07 -17.60 16.70
C PRO A 75 10.93 -19.02 16.14
N PRO A 76 11.89 -19.49 15.33
CA PRO A 76 11.71 -20.68 14.51
C PRO A 76 11.54 -21.91 15.40
N SER A 77 10.36 -22.52 15.39
CA SER A 77 10.15 -23.89 15.83
C SER A 77 10.59 -24.83 14.71
N SER A 78 11.90 -25.08 14.60
CA SER A 78 12.54 -26.10 13.76
C SER A 78 12.24 -26.07 12.25
N PRO A 79 13.19 -26.50 11.39
CA PRO A 79 12.98 -26.51 9.94
C PRO A 79 12.10 -27.71 9.56
N GLU A 80 10.81 -27.48 9.34
CA GLU A 80 10.06 -28.33 8.42
C GLU A 80 10.47 -27.94 6.98
N SER A 81 11.15 -28.87 6.32
CA SER A 81 11.50 -28.79 4.90
C SER A 81 10.27 -28.39 4.08
N PRO A 82 10.33 -27.33 3.25
CA PRO A 82 9.23 -27.07 2.32
C PRO A 82 9.16 -28.21 1.32
N GLY A 83 8.07 -28.97 1.40
CA GLY A 83 7.59 -29.80 0.31
C GLY A 83 7.47 -28.92 -0.93
N GLN A 84 8.37 -29.16 -1.86
CA GLN A 84 8.41 -28.60 -3.19
C GLN A 84 7.08 -28.87 -3.88
N SER A 85 6.22 -27.85 -3.94
CA SER A 85 5.12 -27.84 -4.90
C SER A 85 5.72 -27.45 -6.26
N SER A 86 5.57 -28.36 -7.19
CA SER A 86 6.05 -28.36 -8.57
C SER A 86 5.86 -27.04 -9.34
N PRO A 87 6.67 -26.79 -10.37
CA PRO A 87 6.61 -25.57 -11.17
C PRO A 87 5.33 -25.54 -12.00
N GLU A 88 4.48 -24.52 -11.80
CA GLU A 88 3.53 -24.11 -12.83
C GLU A 88 4.32 -23.60 -14.05
N SER A 89 3.79 -23.92 -15.24
CA SER A 89 4.30 -23.75 -16.60
C SER A 89 5.17 -22.51 -16.87
N PRO A 90 6.08 -22.56 -17.87
CA PRO A 90 6.90 -21.41 -18.24
C PRO A 90 5.99 -20.30 -18.78
N ASP A 91 5.68 -19.31 -17.94
CA ASP A 91 5.40 -17.96 -18.40
C ASP A 91 6.62 -17.58 -19.26
N SER A 92 6.41 -17.30 -20.55
CA SER A 92 7.49 -16.84 -21.43
C SER A 92 8.21 -15.69 -20.73
N PRO A 93 9.52 -15.77 -20.49
CA PRO A 93 10.22 -14.69 -19.80
C PRO A 93 10.10 -13.42 -20.66
N LEU A 94 9.58 -12.35 -20.07
CA LEU A 94 9.46 -11.03 -20.72
C LEU A 94 10.83 -10.62 -21.31
N PRO A 95 10.93 -10.35 -22.62
CA PRO A 95 12.20 -9.91 -23.19
C PRO A 95 12.67 -8.61 -22.53
N PRO A 96 13.98 -8.44 -22.27
CA PRO A 96 14.50 -7.34 -21.46
C PRO A 96 14.25 -5.95 -22.07
N ASP A 97 14.22 -5.87 -23.41
CA ASP A 97 14.03 -4.63 -24.16
C ASP A 97 12.58 -4.42 -24.61
N GLU A 98 11.68 -5.36 -24.31
CA GLU A 98 10.29 -5.27 -24.77
C GLU A 98 9.58 -4.11 -24.07
N VAL A 99 8.81 -3.33 -24.83
CA VAL A 99 7.94 -2.31 -24.25
C VAL A 99 6.72 -2.99 -23.65
N VAL A 100 6.45 -2.71 -22.37
CA VAL A 100 5.29 -3.25 -21.66
C VAL A 100 4.21 -2.20 -21.62
N GLU A 101 3.07 -2.49 -22.21
CA GLU A 101 1.87 -1.67 -22.10
C GLU A 101 1.11 -2.04 -20.83
N LEU A 102 0.88 -1.07 -19.96
CA LEU A 102 -0.07 -1.18 -18.86
C LEU A 102 -1.44 -0.81 -19.35
N ARG A 103 -2.38 -1.75 -19.21
CA ARG A 103 -3.77 -1.58 -19.62
C ARG A 103 -4.68 -1.61 -18.41
N TYR A 104 -5.70 -0.75 -18.44
CA TYR A 104 -6.79 -0.71 -17.48
C TYR A 104 -8.11 -0.64 -18.24
N GLY A 105 -9.07 -1.51 -17.90
CA GLY A 105 -10.35 -1.58 -18.62
C GLY A 105 -10.20 -1.81 -20.14
N GLY A 106 -9.14 -2.51 -20.55
CA GLY A 106 -8.84 -2.77 -21.97
C GLY A 106 -8.21 -1.59 -22.72
N ARG A 107 -7.85 -0.48 -22.07
CA ARG A 107 -7.15 0.67 -22.69
C ARG A 107 -5.75 0.80 -22.14
N THR A 108 -4.78 1.15 -22.99
CA THR A 108 -3.41 1.45 -22.54
C THR A 108 -3.40 2.78 -21.80
N VAL A 109 -2.95 2.75 -20.55
CA VAL A 109 -2.86 3.91 -19.65
C VAL A 109 -1.42 4.35 -19.38
N GLY A 110 -0.44 3.50 -19.69
CA GLY A 110 0.99 3.82 -19.66
C GLY A 110 1.83 2.74 -20.32
N SER A 111 3.11 3.03 -20.56
CA SER A 111 4.05 2.08 -21.15
C SER A 111 5.39 2.14 -20.43
N ALA A 112 5.96 0.98 -20.09
CA ALA A 112 7.29 0.85 -19.52
C ALA A 112 8.29 0.40 -20.60
N THR A 113 9.44 1.06 -20.63
CA THR A 113 10.59 0.68 -21.46
C THR A 113 11.63 -0.07 -20.62
N SER A 114 12.78 -0.41 -21.17
CA SER A 114 13.88 -1.01 -20.40
C SER A 114 14.49 -0.05 -19.37
N THR A 115 14.26 1.25 -19.49
CA THR A 115 14.85 2.29 -18.63
C THR A 115 13.83 3.12 -17.86
N THR A 116 12.56 3.09 -18.24
CA THR A 116 11.54 3.93 -17.60
C THR A 116 10.25 3.18 -17.33
N ALA A 117 9.57 3.54 -16.25
CA ALA A 117 8.24 3.03 -15.93
C ALA A 117 7.25 4.18 -15.74
N PRO A 118 5.98 4.01 -16.15
CA PRO A 118 4.97 5.03 -15.99
C PRO A 118 4.54 5.13 -14.52
N VAL A 119 4.20 6.35 -14.12
CA VAL A 119 3.57 6.67 -12.85
C VAL A 119 2.11 6.96 -13.14
N ILE A 120 1.24 6.11 -12.61
CA ILE A 120 -0.21 6.18 -12.79
C ILE A 120 -0.84 6.65 -11.48
N VAL A 121 -1.77 7.60 -11.56
CA VAL A 121 -2.60 8.07 -10.42
C VAL A 121 -4.07 7.94 -10.79
N ASP A 122 -4.97 7.89 -9.81
CA ASP A 122 -6.41 8.00 -10.03
C ASP A 122 -6.96 9.24 -9.32
N ASP A 123 -7.41 10.23 -10.09
CA ASP A 123 -7.98 11.49 -9.58
C ASP A 123 -9.52 11.50 -9.53
N GLY A 124 -10.15 10.32 -9.60
CA GLY A 124 -11.60 10.14 -9.63
C GLY A 124 -12.17 10.05 -11.05
N GLY A 125 -11.37 10.31 -12.08
CA GLY A 125 -11.68 10.02 -13.47
C GLY A 125 -11.23 8.64 -13.96
N GLY A 126 -10.57 7.87 -13.09
CA GLY A 126 -9.89 6.61 -13.41
C GLY A 126 -8.38 6.78 -13.61
N PRO A 127 -7.63 5.68 -13.71
CA PRO A 127 -6.18 5.70 -13.71
C PRO A 127 -5.58 6.37 -14.96
N GLN A 128 -4.67 7.32 -14.75
CA GLN A 128 -3.98 8.06 -15.80
C GLN A 128 -2.47 8.20 -15.52
N ALA A 129 -1.65 8.08 -16.57
CA ALA A 129 -0.23 8.37 -16.47
C ALA A 129 0.01 9.87 -16.28
N VAL A 130 0.72 10.22 -15.21
CA VAL A 130 1.14 11.61 -14.90
C VAL A 130 2.62 11.84 -15.11
N GLY A 131 3.37 10.80 -15.46
CA GLY A 131 4.78 10.89 -15.79
C GLY A 131 5.46 9.53 -15.86
N THR A 132 6.78 9.55 -15.88
CA THR A 132 7.63 8.37 -15.82
C THR A 132 8.70 8.53 -14.74
N VAL A 133 9.23 7.40 -14.28
CA VAL A 133 10.41 7.32 -13.42
C VAL A 133 11.52 6.56 -14.13
N ASP A 134 12.78 6.85 -13.78
CA ASP A 134 13.94 6.08 -14.22
C ASP A 134 14.02 4.78 -13.40
N LEU A 135 14.11 3.64 -14.07
CA LEU A 135 14.21 2.33 -13.43
C LEU A 135 15.55 2.12 -12.70
N ALA A 136 16.58 2.90 -13.03
CA ALA A 136 17.85 2.88 -12.31
C ALA A 136 17.70 3.28 -10.83
N ASP A 137 16.70 4.12 -10.51
CA ASP A 137 16.40 4.56 -9.14
C ASP A 137 15.60 3.50 -8.35
N TYR A 138 15.05 2.49 -9.02
CA TYR A 138 14.16 1.48 -8.44
C TYR A 138 14.59 0.04 -8.78
N PRO A 139 15.82 -0.37 -8.37
CA PRO A 139 16.32 -1.71 -8.65
C PRO A 139 15.45 -2.79 -8.00
N TYR A 140 15.34 -3.97 -8.61
CA TYR A 140 14.59 -5.05 -7.98
C TYR A 140 15.29 -5.56 -6.72
N THR A 141 14.66 -5.39 -5.56
CA THR A 141 15.17 -5.80 -4.24
C THR A 141 14.41 -6.99 -3.65
N GLY A 142 13.38 -7.48 -4.33
CA GLY A 142 12.40 -8.42 -3.77
C GLY A 142 11.31 -7.76 -2.93
N PHE A 143 11.36 -6.43 -2.76
CA PHE A 143 10.34 -5.63 -2.09
C PHE A 143 9.75 -4.59 -3.05
N ALA A 144 8.50 -4.21 -2.79
CA ALA A 144 7.85 -3.13 -3.51
C ALA A 144 8.33 -1.77 -2.99
N TYR A 145 8.42 -0.82 -3.90
CA TYR A 145 8.66 0.58 -3.62
C TYR A 145 7.35 1.32 -3.48
N GLU A 146 7.29 2.26 -2.55
CA GLU A 146 6.20 3.21 -2.42
C GLU A 146 6.69 4.61 -2.77
N ILE A 147 5.92 5.32 -3.59
CA ILE A 147 6.18 6.72 -3.90
C ILE A 147 4.92 7.55 -3.67
N GLN A 148 5.10 8.82 -3.32
CA GLN A 148 4.00 9.75 -3.18
C GLN A 148 3.91 10.65 -4.42
N ARG A 149 2.73 10.68 -5.05
CA ARG A 149 2.44 11.50 -6.25
C ARG A 149 1.00 11.99 -6.17
N ASN A 150 0.79 13.30 -6.36
CA ASN A 150 -0.53 13.95 -6.25
C ASN A 150 -1.32 13.57 -4.98
N GLY A 151 -0.63 13.41 -3.84
CA GLY A 151 -1.25 13.03 -2.56
C GLY A 151 -1.59 11.54 -2.43
N GLN A 152 -1.30 10.73 -3.43
CA GLN A 152 -1.57 9.29 -3.45
C GLN A 152 -0.28 8.50 -3.21
N THR A 153 -0.39 7.39 -2.47
CA THR A 153 0.68 6.40 -2.34
C THR A 153 0.54 5.41 -3.49
N LEU A 154 1.57 5.35 -4.32
CA LEU A 154 1.66 4.44 -5.46
C LEU A 154 2.67 3.34 -5.13
N VAL A 155 2.35 2.11 -5.51
CA VAL A 155 3.21 0.94 -5.30
C VAL A 155 3.81 0.49 -6.62
N SER A 156 5.06 0.04 -6.60
CA SER A 156 5.68 -0.56 -7.77
C SER A 156 5.05 -1.91 -8.11
N ILE A 157 4.79 -2.12 -9.40
CA ILE A 157 4.23 -3.36 -9.96
C ILE A 157 5.24 -3.99 -10.92
N TYR A 158 5.23 -5.32 -11.02
CA TYR A 158 6.28 -6.08 -11.70
C TYR A 158 5.70 -7.11 -12.67
N VAL A 159 6.47 -7.40 -13.71
CA VAL A 159 6.38 -8.64 -14.49
C VAL A 159 7.66 -9.42 -14.23
N GLY A 160 7.54 -10.56 -13.55
CA GLY A 160 8.69 -11.28 -13.00
C GLY A 160 9.47 -10.39 -12.04
N GLN A 161 10.70 -10.00 -12.40
CA GLN A 161 11.58 -9.12 -11.62
C GLN A 161 11.68 -7.71 -12.18
N ARG A 162 11.05 -7.41 -13.33
CA ARG A 162 11.13 -6.10 -13.97
C ARG A 162 10.03 -5.18 -13.45
N PRO A 163 10.37 -4.00 -12.89
CA PRO A 163 9.36 -3.00 -12.56
C PRO A 163 8.74 -2.47 -13.85
N VAL A 164 7.40 -2.45 -13.91
CA VAL A 164 6.64 -2.04 -15.10
C VAL A 164 5.69 -0.86 -14.84
N GLY A 165 5.64 -0.35 -13.61
CA GLY A 165 4.85 0.83 -13.28
C GLY A 165 4.81 1.14 -11.79
N PHE A 166 4.33 2.33 -11.47
CA PHE A 166 3.85 2.72 -10.15
C PHE A 166 2.37 3.06 -10.26
N VAL A 167 1.52 2.35 -9.54
CA VAL A 167 0.06 2.51 -9.62
C VAL A 167 -0.55 2.58 -8.22
N PRO A 168 -1.77 3.13 -8.05
CA PRO A 168 -2.46 3.06 -6.78
C PRO A 168 -2.72 1.60 -6.43
N ARG A 169 -2.39 1.19 -5.20
CA ARG A 169 -2.44 -0.22 -4.80
C ARG A 169 -3.82 -0.85 -4.97
N ILE A 170 -4.88 -0.06 -4.74
CA ILE A 170 -6.27 -0.50 -4.87
C ILE A 170 -6.66 -0.82 -6.32
N ASP A 171 -6.01 -0.20 -7.30
CA ASP A 171 -6.36 -0.36 -8.70
C ASP A 171 -5.61 -1.50 -9.37
N VAL A 172 -4.55 -2.03 -8.74
CA VAL A 172 -3.71 -3.12 -9.28
C VAL A 172 -4.53 -4.28 -9.87
N PRO A 173 -5.60 -4.79 -9.23
CA PRO A 173 -6.40 -5.88 -9.80
C PRO A 173 -7.07 -5.55 -11.14
N GLY A 174 -7.27 -4.26 -11.45
CA GLY A 174 -7.82 -3.78 -12.72
C GLY A 174 -6.78 -3.59 -13.81
N PHE A 175 -5.49 -3.72 -13.51
CA PHE A 175 -4.41 -3.61 -14.49
C PHE A 175 -4.03 -4.94 -15.12
N SER A 176 -3.55 -4.86 -16.36
CA SER A 176 -2.91 -5.96 -17.08
C SER A 176 -1.66 -5.44 -17.77
N ALA A 177 -0.59 -6.24 -17.82
CA ALA A 177 0.60 -5.94 -18.61
C ALA A 177 0.52 -6.67 -19.94
N VAL A 178 0.79 -5.98 -21.05
CA VAL A 178 0.82 -6.57 -22.40
C VAL A 178 2.14 -6.23 -23.07
N ALA A 179 2.83 -7.23 -23.62
CA ALA A 179 4.08 -7.03 -24.34
C ALA A 179 4.18 -8.09 -25.47
N GLY A 180 4.65 -7.71 -26.67
CA GLY A 180 4.72 -8.65 -27.79
C GLY A 180 3.41 -9.32 -28.20
N GLY A 181 2.25 -8.77 -27.80
CA GLY A 181 0.93 -9.39 -28.01
C GLY A 181 0.52 -10.43 -26.95
N GLU A 182 1.37 -10.73 -25.98
CA GLU A 182 1.08 -11.59 -24.84
C GLU A 182 0.63 -10.77 -23.63
N THR A 183 -0.20 -11.36 -22.77
CA THR A 183 -0.61 -10.73 -21.50
C THR A 183 0.14 -11.38 -20.35
N TYR A 184 0.83 -10.56 -19.57
CA TYR A 184 1.63 -10.98 -18.42
C TYR A 184 0.91 -10.68 -17.11
N ARG A 185 1.10 -11.56 -16.12
CA ARG A 185 0.59 -11.34 -14.78
C ARG A 185 1.40 -10.26 -14.07
N LEU A 186 0.69 -9.28 -13.51
CA LEU A 186 1.28 -8.29 -12.61
C LEU A 186 1.43 -8.84 -11.20
N THR A 187 2.57 -8.56 -10.57
CA THR A 187 2.84 -8.89 -9.18
C THR A 187 3.20 -7.63 -8.39
N VAL A 188 2.82 -7.64 -7.12
CA VAL A 188 3.24 -6.65 -6.12
C VAL A 188 4.03 -7.40 -5.06
N PRO A 189 5.36 -7.22 -4.97
CA PRO A 189 6.15 -7.80 -3.89
C PRO A 189 5.70 -7.25 -2.53
N PRO A 190 6.06 -7.90 -1.42
CA PRO A 190 5.81 -7.34 -0.09
C PRO A 190 6.54 -6.00 0.08
N LEU A 191 6.02 -5.13 0.93
CA LEU A 191 6.73 -3.91 1.33
C LEU A 191 7.98 -4.27 2.14
N ALA A 192 9.01 -3.44 2.02
CA ALA A 192 10.19 -3.56 2.87
C ALA A 192 9.75 -3.49 4.35
N PRO A 193 10.28 -4.37 5.23
CA PRO A 193 9.93 -4.34 6.64
C PRO A 193 10.24 -2.98 7.25
N GLN A 194 9.23 -2.31 7.81
CA GLN A 194 9.45 -1.15 8.66
C GLN A 194 10.00 -1.63 10.01
N PRO A 195 10.85 -0.84 10.70
CA PRO A 195 11.27 -1.16 12.06
C PRO A 195 10.04 -1.46 12.94
N PRO A 196 10.07 -2.50 13.77
CA PRO A 196 8.91 -2.88 14.54
C PRO A 196 8.52 -1.74 15.47
N LEU A 197 7.22 -1.41 15.45
CA LEU A 197 6.66 -0.46 16.40
C LEU A 197 6.68 -1.10 17.80
N PRO A 198 7.23 -0.45 18.83
CA PRO A 198 7.29 -1.06 20.16
C PRO A 198 5.87 -1.38 20.67
N PRO A 199 5.70 -2.52 21.38
CA PRO A 199 4.38 -3.12 21.63
C PRO A 199 3.43 -2.28 22.47
N ASN A 200 3.95 -1.29 23.22
CA ASN A 200 3.15 -0.38 24.06
C ASN A 200 3.38 1.09 23.72
N SER A 201 3.99 1.38 22.57
CA SER A 201 4.22 2.76 22.18
C SER A 201 2.91 3.48 21.89
N ILE A 202 2.78 4.68 22.46
CA ILE A 202 1.79 5.68 22.07
C ILE A 202 2.11 6.10 20.63
N VAL A 203 1.14 5.92 19.74
CA VAL A 203 1.21 6.31 18.33
C VAL A 203 0.38 7.56 18.15
N GLN A 204 0.99 8.59 17.58
CA GLN A 204 0.30 9.79 17.14
C GLN A 204 0.05 9.68 15.64
N LEU A 205 -1.21 9.69 15.23
CA LEU A 205 -1.58 9.84 13.83
C LEU A 205 -1.49 11.31 13.46
N GLN A 206 -0.72 11.61 12.42
CA GLN A 206 -0.47 12.96 11.95
C GLN A 206 -1.00 13.17 10.53
N TYR A 207 -1.63 14.32 10.33
CA TYR A 207 -2.06 14.81 9.02
C TYR A 207 -1.54 16.25 8.86
N ASN A 208 -0.84 16.54 7.76
CA ASN A 208 -0.19 17.84 7.52
C ASN A 208 0.69 18.33 8.70
N GLY A 209 1.40 17.39 9.36
CA GLY A 209 2.28 17.68 10.50
C GLY A 209 1.56 17.99 11.82
N ARG A 210 0.23 17.82 11.88
CA ARG A 210 -0.57 17.97 13.11
C ARG A 210 -1.09 16.63 13.56
N THR A 211 -1.06 16.37 14.86
CA THR A 211 -1.68 15.18 15.44
C THR A 211 -3.20 15.27 15.32
N VAL A 212 -3.80 14.31 14.64
CA VAL A 212 -5.26 14.18 14.44
C VAL A 212 -5.86 13.06 15.29
N GLY A 213 -5.03 12.16 15.83
CA GLY A 213 -5.45 11.21 16.85
C GLY A 213 -4.27 10.53 17.52
N THR A 214 -4.49 9.93 18.68
CA THR A 214 -3.43 9.27 19.45
C THR A 214 -3.96 7.94 20.01
N THR A 215 -3.16 6.88 19.96
CA THR A 215 -3.50 5.61 20.62
C THR A 215 -3.28 5.74 22.12
N SER A 216 -4.24 5.28 22.93
CA SER A 216 -4.15 5.26 24.40
C SER A 216 -4.56 3.88 24.92
N ASP A 217 -3.80 3.27 25.84
CA ASP A 217 -4.21 2.07 26.60
C ASP A 217 -4.95 0.95 25.83
N GLY A 218 -4.45 0.57 24.64
CA GLY A 218 -5.06 -0.48 23.80
C GLY A 218 -6.25 -0.02 22.96
N GLN A 219 -6.61 1.26 23.04
CA GLN A 219 -7.55 1.95 22.18
C GLN A 219 -6.83 2.51 20.95
N VAL A 220 -7.53 2.50 19.83
CA VAL A 220 -7.08 3.15 18.59
C VAL A 220 -8.06 4.26 18.20
N PRO A 221 -7.55 5.41 17.73
CA PRO A 221 -8.39 6.53 17.34
C PRO A 221 -9.17 6.22 16.05
N VAL A 222 -10.39 6.71 15.98
CA VAL A 222 -11.23 6.71 14.78
C VAL A 222 -11.21 8.11 14.20
N ILE A 223 -10.56 8.25 13.06
CA ILE A 223 -10.41 9.52 12.33
C ILE A 223 -11.52 9.60 11.29
N MET A 224 -12.18 10.75 11.21
CA MET A 224 -13.22 11.03 10.22
C MET A 224 -12.95 12.35 9.51
N ILE A 225 -13.63 12.53 8.37
CA ILE A 225 -13.74 13.84 7.73
C ILE A 225 -14.66 14.67 8.63
N GLY A 226 -14.13 15.76 9.19
CA GLY A 226 -14.90 16.68 10.02
C GLY A 226 -15.83 17.54 9.19
N ASP A 227 -16.97 17.91 9.78
CA ASP A 227 -17.91 18.83 9.15
C ASP A 227 -17.28 20.22 9.08
N MET A 228 -17.26 20.82 7.88
CA MET A 228 -16.97 22.25 7.74
C MET A 228 -18.17 23.01 8.33
N GLY A 229 -18.06 23.38 9.60
CA GLY A 229 -18.97 24.35 10.23
C GLY A 229 -18.97 25.70 9.52
#